data_AF-A0A924UUQ9-F1
#
_entry.id   AF-A0A924UUQ9-F1
#
_cell.length_a   1.000
_cell.length_b   1.000
_cell.length_c   1.000
_cell.angle_alpha   90.00
_cell.angle_beta   90.00
_cell.angle_gamma   90.00
#
_symmetry.space_group_name_H-M   'P 1'
#
loop_
_entity.id
_entity.type
_entity.pdbx_description
1 polymer ?
#
loop_
_entity_poly.entity_id
_entity_poly.type
_entity_poly.pdbx_seq_one_letter_code
_entity_poly.pdbx_strand_id
1 'polypeptide(L)' 'MKALKLIALGIILFASSTIHAQVSVNVNIGRAPSWGPVGYAEAEYYYLPDVEAYYDVRATQFIYFGSGRWIRS' A
#
# COMPACT_ATOMS: atom_id res chain seq x y z
N MET A 1 51.81 -1.91 16.84
CA MET A 1 50.52 -2.64 16.74
C MET A 1 49.29 -1.81 17.15
N LYS A 2 49.34 -0.95 18.18
CA LYS A 2 48.17 -0.16 18.62
C LYS A 2 47.73 0.92 17.60
N ALA A 3 48.67 1.64 17.00
CA ALA A 3 48.39 2.66 16.00
C ALA A 3 47.68 2.10 14.75
N LEU A 4 48.08 0.93 14.27
CA LEU A 4 47.47 0.28 13.11
C LEU A 4 46.00 -0.11 13.37
N LYS A 5 45.69 -0.54 14.60
CA LYS A 5 44.31 -0.86 15.02
C LYS A 5 43.42 0.40 15.07
N LEU A 6 43.97 1.53 15.51
CA LEU A 6 43.25 2.81 15.56
C LEU A 6 42.96 3.35 14.16
N ILE A 7 43.91 3.22 13.23
CA ILE A 7 43.72 3.60 11.83
C ILE A 7 42.65 2.72 11.18
N ALA A 8 42.70 1.41 11.37
CA ALA A 8 41.68 0.49 10.86
C ALA A 8 40.27 0.82 11.39
N LEU A 9 40.16 1.14 12.69
CA LEU A 9 38.89 1.52 13.31
C LEU A 9 38.35 2.85 12.75
N GLY A 10 39.22 3.83 12.52
CA GLY A 10 38.84 5.11 11.90
C GLY A 10 38.30 4.96 10.48
N ILE A 11 38.90 4.08 9.68
CA ILE A 11 38.43 3.79 8.31
C ILE A 11 37.03 3.16 8.33
N ILE A 12 36.79 2.19 9.23
CA ILE A 12 35.48 1.54 9.36
C ILE A 12 34.40 2.56 9.76
N LEU A 13 34.70 3.45 10.71
CA LEU A 13 33.76 4.46 11.17
C LEU A 13 33.42 5.48 10.08
N PHE A 14 34.40 5.91 9.28
CA PHE A 14 34.16 6.83 8.16
C PHE A 14 33.28 6.20 7.06
N ALA A 15 33.50 4.92 6.75
CA ALA A 15 32.71 4.18 5.76
C ALA A 15 31.25 3.94 6.19
N SER A 16 30.93 4.05 7.48
CA SER A 16 29.58 3.81 8.02
C SER A 16 28.60 4.97 7.78
N SER A 17 29.11 6.16 7.42
CA SER A 17 28.32 7.40 7.30
C SER A 17 27.44 7.48 6.05
N THR A 18 27.58 6.55 5.11
CA THR A 18 26.90 6.57 3.80
C THR A 18 25.73 5.58 3.69
N ILE A 19 25.27 4.99 4.79
CA ILE A 19 24.14 4.05 4.76
C ILE A 19 22.83 4.86 4.72
N HIS A 20 22.46 5.30 3.53
CA HIS A 20 21.12 5.81 3.25
C HIS A 20 20.19 4.62 3.03
N ALA A 21 19.40 4.25 4.03
CA ALA A 21 18.29 3.32 3.83
C ALA A 21 17.22 4.02 3.00
N GLN A 22 17.05 3.59 1.75
CA GLN A 22 15.96 4.09 0.91
C GLN A 22 14.68 3.31 1.23
N VAL A 23 13.65 4.03 1.66
CA VAL A 23 12.29 3.49 1.82
C VAL A 23 11.46 4.01 0.66
N SER A 24 10.98 3.10 -0.19
CA SER A 24 10.05 3.44 -1.27
C SER A 24 8.64 3.07 -0.86
N VAL A 25 7.72 4.04 -0.88
CA VAL A 25 6.30 3.82 -0.63
C VAL A 25 5.55 4.13 -1.93
N ASN A 26 4.90 3.12 -2.50
CA ASN A 26 4.03 3.29 -3.66
C ASN A 26 2.58 3.42 -3.17
N VAL A 27 1.96 4.58 -3.39
CA VAL A 27 0.54 4.82 -3.10
C VAL A 27 -0.20 5.02 -4.41
N ASN A 28 -1.13 4.13 -4.72
CA ASN A 28 -2.00 4.27 -5.88
C ASN A 28 -3.20 5.15 -5.50
N ILE A 29 -3.19 6.42 -5.92
CA ILE A 29 -4.28 7.36 -5.66
C ILE A 29 -5.18 7.42 -6.91
N GLY A 30 -6.47 7.12 -6.75
CA GLY A 30 -7.47 7.30 -7.82
C GLY A 30 -7.56 6.17 -8.86
N ARG A 31 -7.02 4.98 -8.60
CA ARG A 31 -7.26 3.79 -9.42
C ARG A 31 -8.24 2.84 -8.72
N ALA A 32 -9.04 2.15 -9.53
CA ALA A 32 -9.86 1.03 -9.08
C ALA A 32 -9.00 0.05 -8.25
N PRO A 33 -9.58 -0.56 -7.21
CA PRO A 33 -8.85 -1.50 -6.36
C PRO A 33 -8.22 -2.61 -7.21
N SER A 34 -7.07 -3.13 -6.78
CA SER A 34 -6.32 -4.16 -7.54
C SER A 34 -7.08 -5.47 -7.73
N TRP A 35 -8.06 -5.75 -6.88
CA TRP A 35 -8.99 -6.88 -7.01
C TRP A 35 -10.15 -6.61 -7.97
N GLY A 36 -10.37 -5.34 -8.35
CA GLY A 36 -11.44 -4.94 -9.25
C GLY A 36 -11.19 -5.42 -10.69
N PRO A 37 -12.25 -5.60 -11.50
CA PRO A 37 -12.13 -6.08 -12.86
C PRO A 37 -11.33 -5.09 -13.73
N VAL A 38 -10.34 -5.62 -14.45
CA VAL A 38 -9.48 -4.84 -15.35
C VAL A 38 -10.24 -4.52 -16.63
N GLY A 39 -10.26 -3.25 -17.03
CA GLY A 39 -10.86 -2.80 -18.30
C GLY A 39 -12.09 -1.90 -18.17
N TYR A 40 -12.65 -1.76 -16.96
CA TYR A 40 -13.76 -0.84 -16.68
C TYR A 40 -13.29 0.31 -15.81
N ALA A 41 -12.63 1.30 -16.41
CA ALA A 41 -12.15 2.49 -15.70
C ALA A 41 -13.28 3.39 -15.18
N GLU A 42 -14.52 3.16 -15.64
CA GLU A 42 -15.66 4.06 -15.47
C GLU A 42 -16.81 3.45 -14.64
N ALA A 43 -16.67 2.20 -14.19
CA ALA A 43 -17.73 1.57 -13.40
C ALA A 43 -17.79 2.19 -12.00
N GLU A 44 -18.90 2.87 -11.69
CA GLU A 44 -19.10 3.49 -10.37
C GLU A 44 -19.32 2.45 -9.26
N TYR A 45 -19.89 1.29 -9.61
CA TYR A 45 -20.22 0.20 -8.69
C TYR A 45 -19.76 -1.15 -9.23
N TYR A 46 -19.03 -1.92 -8.42
CA TYR A 46 -18.69 -3.32 -8.72
C TYR A 46 -19.55 -4.26 -7.90
N TYR A 47 -20.17 -5.26 -8.51
CA TYR A 47 -20.81 -6.35 -7.77
C TYR A 47 -19.77 -7.43 -7.44
N LEU A 48 -19.65 -7.76 -6.16
CA LEU A 48 -18.79 -8.83 -5.63
C LEU A 48 -19.67 -10.01 -5.21
N PRO A 49 -19.76 -11.07 -6.04
CA PRO A 49 -20.65 -12.19 -5.76
C PRO A 49 -20.25 -12.98 -4.50
N ASP A 50 -18.96 -13.07 -4.21
CA ASP A 50 -18.44 -13.85 -3.07
C ASP A 50 -18.94 -13.36 -1.71
N VAL A 51 -19.30 -12.08 -1.63
CA VAL A 51 -19.81 -11.41 -0.42
C VAL A 51 -21.20 -10.79 -0.63
N GLU A 52 -21.82 -11.08 -1.78
CA GLU A 52 -23.15 -10.59 -2.17
C GLU A 52 -23.34 -9.07 -1.97
N ALA A 53 -22.28 -8.29 -2.28
CA ALA A 53 -22.24 -6.85 -2.02
C ALA A 53 -21.79 -6.07 -3.25
N TYR A 54 -22.18 -4.79 -3.30
CA TYR A 54 -21.62 -3.83 -4.25
C TYR A 54 -20.48 -3.05 -3.59
N TYR A 55 -19.46 -2.68 -4.35
CA TYR A 55 -18.41 -1.76 -3.92
C TYR A 55 -18.52 -0.47 -4.70
N ASP A 56 -18.70 0.65 -3.99
CA ASP A 56 -18.67 1.99 -4.56
C ASP A 56 -17.21 2.45 -4.69
N VAL A 57 -16.76 2.65 -5.92
CA VAL A 57 -15.39 3.04 -6.23
C VAL A 57 -15.08 4.46 -5.75
N ARG A 58 -16.06 5.37 -5.79
CA ARG A 58 -15.90 6.79 -5.45
C ARG A 58 -15.89 6.99 -3.94
N ALA A 59 -16.78 6.29 -3.22
CA ALA A 59 -16.86 6.36 -1.76
C ALA A 59 -15.90 5.39 -1.06
N THR A 60 -15.32 4.43 -1.77
CA THR A 60 -14.46 3.36 -1.24
C THR A 60 -15.16 2.52 -0.16
N GLN A 61 -16.46 2.25 -0.35
CA GLN A 61 -17.34 1.59 0.63
C GLN A 61 -18.09 0.41 0.02
N PHE A 62 -18.42 -0.57 0.86
CA PHE A 62 -19.30 -1.68 0.52
C PHE A 62 -20.76 -1.30 0.75
N ILE A 63 -21.64 -1.79 -0.12
CA ILE A 63 -23.09 -1.67 -0.06
C ILE A 63 -23.66 -3.08 -0.05
N TYR A 64 -24.30 -3.45 1.04
CA TYR A 64 -24.86 -4.80 1.19
C TYR A 64 -26.22 -4.73 1.87
N PHE A 65 -27.03 -5.78 1.67
CA PHE A 65 -28.31 -5.89 2.32
C PHE A 65 -28.14 -6.61 3.66
N GLY A 66 -28.49 -5.95 4.76
CA GLY A 66 -28.32 -6.47 6.10
C GLY A 66 -29.36 -5.90 7.07
N SER A 67 -29.85 -6.74 7.99
CA SER A 67 -30.86 -6.32 8.99
C SER A 67 -32.11 -5.68 8.35
N GLY A 68 -32.52 -6.17 7.18
CA GLY A 68 -33.70 -5.69 6.45
C GLY A 68 -33.54 -4.34 5.76
N ARG A 69 -32.32 -3.82 5.62
CA ARG A 69 -32.04 -2.56 4.94
C ARG A 69 -30.73 -2.61 4.16
N TRP A 70 -30.55 -1.66 3.25
CA TRP A 70 -29.26 -1.43 2.62
C TRP A 70 -28.33 -0.68 3.58
N ILE A 71 -27.11 -1.19 3.74
CA ILE A 71 -26.07 -0.64 4.61
C ILE A 71 -24.88 -0.22 3.72
N ARG A 72 -24.29 0.93 4.02
CA ARG A 72 -23.00 1.39 3.46
C ARG A 72 -21.94 1.35 4.57
N SER A 73 -20.82 0.66 4.36
CA SER A 73 -19.71 0.55 5.32
C SER A 73 -18.35 0.62 4.65
#